data_AF-A0AAU6Z497-F1
#
_entry.id   AF-A0AAU6Z497-F1
#
_cell.length_a   1.000
_cell.length_b   1.000
_cell.length_c   1.000
_cell.angle_alpha   90.00
_cell.angle_beta   90.00
_cell.angle_gamma   90.00
#
_symmetry.space_group_name_H-M   'P 1'
#
loop_
_entity.id
_entity.type
_entity.pdbx_description
1 polymer ?
#
loop_
_entity_poly.entity_id
_entity_poly.type
_entity_poly.pdbx_seq_one_letter_code
_entity_poly.pdbx_strand_id
1 'polypeptide(L)'
;MFGLTVLDLALILTLLSYLIYGLRNGFLVTLGGIAGLAAGAVAAFISVPLVSGFVRDSGWRLTAIVATAVLLMILGHALGTMIGQKIRSAVRIEPLRAADRLVGGGVNVVVSALVMSMLAFSIGSLGVPFVSQQLAESKVIRFIDGLTPLPVKTTMAQLRSTVIGNGIPTLIEGLGQGQPVAVPNASTDTAALNRAAESVLKIAGTAFQCGQNQTGSGFVVSPGRVVTNAHVVAGVSQPVVEIPGGGAMPGRVVYFDSKRDLAVLAVDGLPSQPLPLSPDLPAGSPAAFAGYPHGGPFQSKPATVQDITSVLVPDIYGNNPSAEDVYRLAGDVQPGNSGGPLLTTDGLVAGVIFAKSTSDASLGFAITMDDLNPVAAQAPGLSSPVSSGQCIQK
;
A
#
# COMPACT_ATOMS: atom_id res chain seq x y z
N MET A 1 16.72 -2.68 -27.55
CA MET A 1 17.20 -2.58 -26.14
C MET A 1 16.05 -2.96 -25.23
N PHE A 2 16.27 -3.83 -24.24
CA PHE A 2 15.26 -4.59 -23.45
C PHE A 2 14.21 -3.79 -22.64
N GLY A 3 14.07 -2.48 -22.86
CA GLY A 3 13.13 -1.61 -22.13
C GLY A 3 13.34 -1.68 -20.61
N LEU A 4 14.60 -1.77 -20.17
CA LEU A 4 14.98 -1.77 -18.76
C LEU A 4 15.18 -0.31 -18.32
N THR A 5 14.66 0.02 -17.14
CA THR A 5 14.86 1.33 -16.52
C THR A 5 16.27 1.46 -15.92
N VAL A 6 16.70 2.68 -15.59
CA VAL A 6 17.94 2.91 -14.81
C VAL A 6 17.89 2.18 -13.47
N LEU A 7 16.70 2.15 -12.84
CA LEU A 7 16.46 1.40 -11.62
C LEU A 7 16.65 -0.12 -11.83
N ASP A 8 16.14 -0.68 -12.93
CA ASP A 8 16.32 -2.10 -13.24
C ASP A 8 17.80 -2.48 -13.36
N LEU A 9 18.61 -1.64 -14.04
CA LEU A 9 20.05 -1.86 -14.15
C LEU A 9 20.74 -1.80 -12.77
N ALA A 10 20.38 -0.83 -11.93
CA ALA A 10 20.91 -0.72 -10.57
C ALA A 10 20.53 -1.94 -9.71
N LEU A 11 19.28 -2.40 -9.79
CA LEU A 11 18.80 -3.57 -9.05
C LEU A 11 19.52 -4.85 -9.52
N ILE A 12 19.68 -5.05 -10.82
CA ILE A 12 20.40 -6.20 -11.39
C ILE A 12 21.86 -6.20 -10.92
N LEU A 13 22.55 -5.06 -11.02
CA LEU A 13 23.93 -4.93 -10.56
C LEU A 13 24.05 -5.21 -9.06
N THR A 14 23.07 -4.78 -8.26
CA THR A 14 23.05 -5.02 -6.82
C THR A 14 22.76 -6.48 -6.48
N LEU A 15 21.84 -7.15 -7.19
CA LEU A 15 21.60 -8.59 -7.01
C LEU A 15 22.84 -9.42 -7.42
N LEU A 16 23.52 -9.03 -8.50
CA LEU A 16 24.77 -9.67 -8.92
C LEU A 16 25.88 -9.45 -7.89
N SER A 17 25.99 -8.25 -7.30
CA SER A 17 26.98 -7.98 -6.27
C SER A 17 26.70 -8.79 -5.00
N TYR A 18 25.43 -8.94 -4.59
CA TYR A 18 25.04 -9.82 -3.49
C TYR A 18 25.25 -11.31 -3.80
N LEU A 19 25.08 -11.74 -5.04
CA LEU A 19 25.42 -13.11 -5.46
C LEU A 19 26.92 -13.36 -5.28
N ILE A 20 27.76 -12.47 -5.82
CA ILE A 20 29.23 -12.57 -5.72
C ILE A 20 29.68 -12.50 -4.25
N TYR A 21 29.08 -11.59 -3.47
CA TYR A 21 29.37 -11.44 -2.05
C TYR A 21 28.94 -12.68 -1.25
N GLY A 22 27.79 -13.27 -1.57
CA GLY A 22 27.29 -14.53 -0.99
C GLY A 22 28.22 -15.71 -1.25
N LEU A 23 28.66 -15.86 -2.50
CA LEU A 23 29.62 -16.90 -2.90
C LEU A 23 30.97 -16.76 -2.18
N ARG A 24 31.40 -15.54 -1.85
CA ARG A 24 32.68 -15.27 -1.18
C ARG A 24 32.62 -15.35 0.34
N ASN A 25 31.61 -14.74 0.96
CA ASN A 25 31.55 -14.51 2.41
C ASN A 25 30.63 -15.48 3.16
N GLY A 26 29.89 -16.34 2.46
CA GLY A 26 29.03 -17.36 3.04
C GLY A 26 27.69 -16.82 3.55
N PHE A 27 26.69 -17.70 3.58
CA PHE A 27 25.28 -17.37 3.81
C PHE A 27 25.00 -16.53 5.06
N LEU A 28 25.55 -16.91 6.22
CA LEU A 28 25.22 -16.26 7.50
C LEU A 28 25.68 -14.80 7.59
N VAL A 29 26.83 -14.48 6.99
CA VAL A 29 27.36 -13.09 6.97
C VAL A 29 26.51 -12.23 6.06
N THR A 30 26.11 -12.77 4.91
CA THR A 30 25.33 -12.03 3.93
C THR A 30 23.88 -11.85 4.38
N LEU A 31 23.28 -12.89 4.96
CA LEU A 31 21.97 -12.82 5.62
C LEU A 31 21.96 -11.76 6.72
N GLY A 32 22.97 -11.78 7.59
CA GLY A 32 23.14 -10.77 8.63
C GLY A 32 23.19 -9.36 8.06
N GLY A 33 23.99 -9.14 7.01
CA GLY A 33 24.08 -7.84 6.33
C GLY A 33 22.76 -7.38 5.70
N ILE A 34 21.99 -8.29 5.11
CA ILE A 34 20.68 -7.97 4.52
C ILE A 34 19.66 -7.64 5.61
N ALA A 35 19.60 -8.45 6.67
CA ALA A 35 18.73 -8.18 7.82
C ALA A 35 19.07 -6.85 8.48
N GLY A 36 20.37 -6.55 8.61
CA GLY A 36 20.86 -5.28 9.11
C GLY A 36 20.49 -4.09 8.21
N LEU A 37 20.63 -4.22 6.89
CA LEU A 37 20.21 -3.19 5.93
C LEU A 37 18.70 -2.92 6.02
N ALA A 38 17.89 -3.97 6.08
CA ALA A 38 16.44 -3.88 6.23
C ALA A 38 16.06 -3.16 7.53
N ALA A 39 16.68 -3.54 8.65
CA ALA A 39 16.48 -2.87 9.94
C ALA A 39 16.90 -1.39 9.89
N GLY A 40 18.02 -1.09 9.23
CA GLY A 40 18.49 0.29 9.02
C GLY A 40 17.52 1.13 8.19
N ALA A 41 16.90 0.54 7.16
CA ALA A 41 15.89 1.22 6.36
C ALA A 41 14.56 1.44 7.10
N VAL A 42 14.15 0.48 7.94
CA VAL A 42 13.00 0.68 8.85
C VAL A 42 13.28 1.82 9.82
N ALA A 43 14.46 1.83 10.44
CA ALA A 43 14.88 2.93 11.30
C ALA A 43 14.91 4.26 10.54
N ALA A 44 15.38 4.27 9.29
CA ALA A 44 15.36 5.44 8.42
C ALA A 44 13.94 5.97 8.20
N PHE A 45 12.99 5.09 7.89
CA PHE A 45 11.59 5.45 7.73
C PHE A 45 11.01 6.08 9.01
N ILE A 46 11.23 5.44 10.15
CA ILE A 46 10.78 5.96 11.47
C ILE A 46 11.45 7.30 11.80
N SER A 47 12.66 7.55 11.31
CA SER A 47 13.38 8.80 11.54
C SER A 47 12.85 9.99 10.72
N VAL A 48 12.09 9.77 9.65
CA VAL A 48 11.55 10.84 8.78
C VAL A 48 10.80 11.92 9.57
N PRO A 49 9.78 11.61 10.41
CA PRO A 49 9.08 12.63 11.21
C PRO A 49 10.00 13.36 12.20
N LEU A 50 10.98 12.67 12.76
CA LEU A 50 11.95 13.26 13.69
C LEU A 50 12.82 14.28 12.95
N VAL A 51 13.42 13.88 11.83
CA VAL A 51 14.28 14.74 11.01
C VAL A 51 13.50 15.91 10.42
N SER A 52 12.26 15.69 9.97
CA SER A 52 11.42 16.77 9.42
C SER A 52 10.99 17.79 10.48
N GLY A 53 10.85 17.37 11.75
CA GLY A 53 10.60 18.27 12.87
C GLY A 53 11.82 19.14 13.24
N PHE A 54 13.03 18.59 13.13
CA PHE A 54 14.28 19.32 13.40
C PHE A 54 14.69 20.26 12.26
N VAL A 55 14.53 19.84 11.00
CA VAL A 55 14.94 20.62 9.82
C VAL A 55 13.74 21.34 9.22
N ARG A 56 13.51 22.58 9.69
CA ARG A 56 12.37 23.42 9.27
C ARG A 56 12.55 24.04 7.89
N ASP A 57 13.78 24.17 7.39
CA ASP A 57 14.07 24.72 6.07
C ASP A 57 13.69 23.71 4.96
N SER A 58 12.78 24.10 4.08
CA SER A 58 12.28 23.24 3.00
C SER A 58 13.36 22.81 2.01
N GLY A 59 14.41 23.63 1.81
CA GLY A 59 15.51 23.33 0.88
C GLY A 59 16.42 22.21 1.39
N TRP A 60 16.66 22.15 2.71
CA TRP A 60 17.55 21.16 3.32
C TRP A 60 16.84 19.92 3.87
N ARG A 61 15.53 19.99 4.11
CA ARG A 61 14.76 18.90 4.72
C ARG A 61 14.89 17.59 3.94
N LEU A 62 14.80 17.63 2.61
CA LEU A 62 14.95 16.44 1.77
C LEU A 62 16.36 15.85 1.90
N THR A 63 17.39 16.70 1.83
CA THR A 63 18.79 16.30 1.97
C THR A 63 19.05 15.65 3.33
N ALA A 64 18.50 16.21 4.41
CA ALA A 64 18.65 15.69 5.76
C ALA A 64 17.96 14.33 5.95
N ILE A 65 16.77 14.15 5.37
CA ILE A 65 16.05 12.87 5.37
C ILE A 65 16.86 11.82 4.61
N VAL A 66 17.33 12.14 3.40
CA VAL A 66 18.12 11.20 2.57
C VAL A 66 19.44 10.85 3.26
N ALA A 67 20.16 11.83 3.79
CA ALA A 67 21.44 11.60 4.47
C ALA A 67 21.27 10.70 5.72
N THR A 68 20.25 10.99 6.54
CA THR A 68 19.93 10.18 7.72
C THR A 68 19.56 8.75 7.31
N ALA A 69 18.76 8.60 6.25
CA ALA A 69 18.37 7.28 5.75
C ALA A 69 19.59 6.46 5.28
N VAL A 70 20.46 7.05 4.48
CA VAL A 70 21.69 6.42 4.00
C VAL A 70 22.59 6.02 5.18
N LEU A 71 22.77 6.90 6.16
CA LEU A 71 23.57 6.61 7.35
C LEU A 71 23.03 5.41 8.13
N LEU A 72 21.72 5.39 8.41
CA LEU A 72 21.08 4.29 9.16
C LEU A 72 21.15 2.96 8.41
N MET A 73 21.01 2.98 7.08
CA MET A 73 21.17 1.80 6.24
C MET A 73 22.61 1.26 6.27
N ILE A 74 23.62 2.14 6.18
CA ILE A 74 25.04 1.76 6.28
C ILE A 74 25.34 1.15 7.66
N LEU A 75 24.91 1.81 8.73
CA LEU A 75 25.11 1.34 10.11
C LEU A 75 24.41 0.01 10.35
N GLY A 76 23.16 -0.12 9.91
CA GLY A 76 22.40 -1.36 9.99
C GLY A 76 23.10 -2.51 9.26
N HIS A 77 23.55 -2.28 8.02
CA HIS A 77 24.30 -3.28 7.26
C HIS A 77 25.61 -3.69 7.95
N ALA A 78 26.38 -2.73 8.47
CA ALA A 78 27.62 -3.00 9.20
C ALA A 78 27.36 -3.84 10.47
N LEU A 79 26.38 -3.46 11.30
CA LEU A 79 26.01 -4.21 12.50
C LEU A 79 25.51 -5.62 12.15
N GLY A 80 24.68 -5.74 11.12
CA GLY A 80 24.14 -7.02 10.66
C GLY A 80 25.24 -7.97 10.17
N THR A 81 26.20 -7.47 9.39
CA THR A 81 27.36 -8.27 8.96
C THR A 81 28.25 -8.68 10.12
N MET A 82 28.48 -7.80 11.10
CA MET A 82 29.23 -8.13 12.33
C MET A 82 28.56 -9.25 13.13
N ILE A 83 27.24 -9.17 13.32
CA ILE A 83 26.45 -10.22 14.00
C ILE A 83 26.53 -11.53 13.21
N GLY A 84 26.34 -11.48 11.89
CA GLY A 84 26.43 -12.63 11.01
C GLY A 84 27.81 -13.32 11.05
N GLN A 85 28.89 -12.54 11.10
CA GLN A 85 30.25 -13.05 11.29
C GLN A 85 30.41 -13.76 12.64
N LYS A 86 29.90 -13.16 13.71
CA LYS A 86 29.97 -13.75 15.06
C LYS A 86 29.20 -15.08 15.14
N ILE A 87 27.99 -15.13 14.58
CA ILE A 87 27.19 -16.38 14.51
C ILE A 87 27.91 -17.43 13.67
N ARG A 88 28.43 -17.06 12.49
CA ARG A 88 29.19 -17.98 11.63
C ARG A 88 30.42 -18.56 12.34
N SER A 89 31.09 -17.76 13.17
CA SER A 89 32.25 -18.24 13.94
C SER A 89 31.88 -19.23 15.04
N ALA A 90 30.65 -19.15 15.57
CA ALA A 90 30.12 -20.06 16.58
C ALA A 90 29.56 -21.37 15.99
N VAL A 91 29.01 -21.32 14.77
CA VAL A 91 28.39 -22.46 14.08
C VAL A 91 29.41 -23.08 13.09
N ARG A 92 30.34 -23.89 13.60
CA ARG A 92 31.30 -24.64 12.77
C ARG A 92 30.65 -25.91 12.20
N ILE A 93 30.02 -25.81 11.02
CA ILE A 93 29.51 -26.98 10.29
C ILE A 93 30.47 -27.29 9.12
N GLU A 94 31.14 -28.43 9.17
CA GLU A 94 32.36 -28.68 8.39
C GLU A 94 32.20 -29.41 7.03
N PRO A 95 31.17 -30.22 6.71
CA PRO A 95 31.23 -31.03 5.49
C PRO A 95 30.63 -30.42 4.20
N LEU A 96 30.08 -29.20 4.19
CA LEU A 96 29.37 -28.66 3.01
C LEU A 96 29.89 -27.31 2.50
N ARG A 97 31.17 -26.97 2.67
CA ARG A 97 31.72 -25.64 2.30
C ARG A 97 31.52 -25.20 0.85
N ALA A 98 31.34 -26.12 -0.11
CA ALA A 98 31.07 -25.79 -1.52
C ALA A 98 29.56 -25.68 -1.82
N ALA A 99 28.75 -26.61 -1.29
CA ALA A 99 27.30 -26.58 -1.43
C ALA A 99 26.68 -25.40 -0.63
N ASP A 100 27.22 -25.09 0.55
CA ASP A 100 26.86 -23.93 1.38
C ASP A 100 27.19 -22.61 0.68
N ARG A 101 28.19 -22.57 -0.21
CA ARG A 101 28.48 -21.39 -1.04
C ARG A 101 27.48 -21.21 -2.17
N LEU A 102 27.12 -22.28 -2.88
CA LEU A 102 26.15 -22.22 -3.98
C LEU A 102 24.72 -21.99 -3.47
N VAL A 103 24.29 -22.77 -2.46
CA VAL A 103 23.01 -22.57 -1.76
C VAL A 103 23.00 -21.21 -1.07
N GLY A 104 24.09 -20.83 -0.40
CA GLY A 104 24.23 -19.52 0.22
C GLY A 104 24.13 -18.37 -0.79
N GLY A 105 24.75 -18.48 -1.96
CA GLY A 105 24.63 -17.49 -3.03
C GLY A 105 23.19 -17.36 -3.55
N GLY A 106 22.54 -18.50 -3.86
CA GLY A 106 21.16 -18.51 -4.35
C GLY A 106 20.15 -17.97 -3.33
N VAL A 107 20.20 -18.47 -2.08
CA VAL A 107 19.35 -17.97 -0.99
C VAL A 107 19.62 -16.49 -0.74
N ASN A 108 20.88 -16.05 -0.80
CA ASN A 108 21.22 -14.64 -0.61
C ASN A 108 20.61 -13.73 -1.70
N VAL A 109 20.58 -14.18 -2.95
CA VAL A 109 19.89 -13.45 -4.04
C VAL A 109 18.40 -13.36 -3.75
N VAL A 110 17.77 -14.47 -3.34
CA VAL A 110 16.33 -14.48 -2.99
C VAL A 110 16.05 -13.52 -1.85
N VAL A 111 16.79 -13.60 -0.74
CA VAL A 111 16.60 -12.71 0.42
C VAL A 111 16.88 -11.25 0.04
N SER A 112 17.94 -10.98 -0.74
CA SER A 112 18.25 -9.63 -1.22
C SER A 112 17.12 -9.08 -2.09
N ALA A 113 16.57 -9.89 -2.99
CA ALA A 113 15.46 -9.52 -3.84
C ALA A 113 14.20 -9.20 -3.03
N LEU A 114 13.88 -10.01 -2.00
CA LEU A 114 12.76 -9.76 -1.11
C LEU A 114 12.95 -8.46 -0.31
N VAL A 115 14.15 -8.21 0.22
CA VAL A 115 14.45 -6.96 0.93
C VAL A 115 14.42 -5.77 -0.03
N MET A 116 15.00 -5.86 -1.23
CA MET A 116 14.90 -4.80 -2.24
C MET A 116 13.45 -4.51 -2.61
N SER A 117 12.61 -5.54 -2.78
CA SER A 117 11.17 -5.38 -3.01
C SER A 117 10.49 -4.66 -1.84
N MET A 118 10.85 -4.99 -0.60
CA MET A 118 10.36 -4.29 0.60
C MET A 118 10.82 -2.83 0.67
N LEU A 119 12.06 -2.52 0.29
CA LEU A 119 12.59 -1.15 0.26
C LEU A 119 11.94 -0.33 -0.86
N ALA A 120 11.89 -0.89 -2.07
CA ALA A 120 11.20 -0.32 -3.23
C ALA A 120 9.77 0.08 -2.85
N PHE A 121 9.10 -0.80 -2.12
CA PHE A 121 7.78 -0.56 -1.59
C PHE A 121 7.70 0.64 -0.60
N SER A 122 8.54 0.63 0.44
CA SER A 122 8.59 1.71 1.43
C SER A 122 8.97 3.06 0.84
N ILE A 123 9.77 3.06 -0.23
CA ILE A 123 10.13 4.27 -0.96
C ILE A 123 8.95 4.74 -1.82
N GLY A 124 8.24 3.83 -2.48
CA GLY A 124 7.05 4.16 -3.29
C GLY A 124 5.93 4.80 -2.47
N SER A 125 5.79 4.42 -1.19
CA SER A 125 4.80 5.02 -0.29
C SER A 125 5.10 6.47 0.09
N LEU A 126 6.28 7.01 -0.23
CA LEU A 126 6.59 8.44 -0.06
C LEU A 126 5.81 9.31 -1.05
N GLY A 127 5.25 8.74 -2.12
CA GLY A 127 4.51 9.49 -3.12
C GLY A 127 5.36 10.58 -3.77
N VAL A 128 6.64 10.30 -4.04
CA VAL A 128 7.50 11.20 -4.81
C VAL A 128 7.34 10.84 -6.29
N PRO A 129 6.77 11.69 -7.16
CA PRO A 129 6.36 11.31 -8.51
C PRO A 129 7.46 10.62 -9.32
N PHE A 130 8.67 11.19 -9.34
CA PHE A 130 9.80 10.63 -10.08
C PHE A 130 10.21 9.23 -9.59
N VAL A 131 10.18 9.02 -8.28
CA VAL A 131 10.59 7.74 -7.68
C VAL A 131 9.50 6.70 -7.83
N SER A 132 8.25 7.07 -7.55
CA SER A 132 7.07 6.22 -7.76
C SER A 132 6.96 5.78 -9.22
N GLN A 133 7.26 6.67 -10.19
CA GLN A 133 7.27 6.32 -11.61
C GLN A 133 8.33 5.25 -11.92
N GLN A 134 9.57 5.42 -11.47
CA GLN A 134 10.62 4.42 -11.71
C GLN A 134 10.29 3.06 -11.08
N LEU A 135 9.68 3.07 -9.89
CA LEU A 135 9.25 1.87 -9.19
C LEU A 135 8.11 1.15 -9.94
N ALA A 136 7.10 1.89 -10.39
CA ALA A 136 5.97 1.35 -11.14
C ALA A 136 6.38 0.77 -12.50
N GLU A 137 7.37 1.37 -13.16
CA GLU A 137 7.90 0.91 -14.45
C GLU A 137 8.92 -0.23 -14.33
N SER A 138 9.47 -0.49 -13.15
CA SER A 138 10.51 -1.51 -12.95
C SER A 138 10.02 -2.91 -13.33
N LYS A 139 10.73 -3.54 -14.26
CA LYS A 139 10.49 -4.94 -14.64
C LYS A 139 11.05 -5.90 -13.59
N VAL A 140 12.16 -5.53 -12.95
CA VAL A 140 12.81 -6.36 -11.92
C VAL A 140 11.92 -6.49 -10.69
N ILE A 141 11.35 -5.39 -10.19
CA ILE A 141 10.44 -5.44 -9.03
C ILE A 141 9.19 -6.26 -9.35
N ARG A 142 8.58 -6.06 -10.53
CA ARG A 142 7.43 -6.86 -10.98
C ARG A 142 7.75 -8.35 -11.10
N PHE A 143 8.94 -8.69 -11.60
CA PHE A 143 9.39 -10.07 -11.71
C PHE A 143 9.60 -10.70 -10.33
N ILE A 144 10.25 -9.98 -9.39
CA ILE A 144 10.43 -10.44 -8.01
C ILE A 144 9.07 -10.67 -7.35
N ASP A 145 8.14 -9.71 -7.47
CA ASP A 145 6.80 -9.87 -6.91
C ASP A 145 6.05 -11.04 -7.54
N GLY A 146 6.12 -11.21 -8.86
CA GLY A 146 5.48 -12.33 -9.58
C GLY A 146 5.99 -13.71 -9.14
N LEU A 147 7.27 -13.83 -8.78
CA LEU A 147 7.86 -15.07 -8.28
C LEU A 147 7.69 -15.29 -6.77
N THR A 148 7.28 -14.26 -6.01
CA THR A 148 7.19 -14.36 -4.55
C THR A 148 5.93 -15.14 -4.14
N PRO A 149 6.05 -16.24 -3.37
CA PRO A 149 4.88 -17.01 -2.94
C PRO A 149 3.94 -16.20 -2.02
N LEU A 150 2.64 -16.50 -2.08
CA LEU A 150 1.59 -15.87 -1.27
C LEU A 150 1.91 -15.79 0.24
N PRO A 151 2.37 -16.87 0.91
CA PRO A 151 2.70 -16.80 2.34
C PRO A 151 3.83 -15.81 2.68
N VAL A 152 4.77 -15.61 1.75
CA VAL A 152 5.86 -14.64 1.91
C VAL A 152 5.33 -13.23 1.72
N LYS A 153 4.46 -13.01 0.71
CA LYS A 153 3.80 -11.71 0.49
C LYS A 153 2.99 -11.26 1.72
N THR A 154 2.21 -12.16 2.32
CA THR A 154 1.40 -11.84 3.51
C THR A 154 2.27 -11.52 4.72
N THR A 155 3.33 -12.29 4.95
CA THR A 155 4.30 -12.02 6.03
C THR A 155 4.99 -10.67 5.85
N MET A 156 5.44 -10.37 4.62
CA MET A 156 6.03 -9.07 4.31
C MET A 156 5.03 -7.92 4.51
N ALA A 157 3.76 -8.13 4.14
CA ALA A 157 2.70 -7.15 4.34
C ALA A 157 2.42 -6.88 5.83
N GLN A 158 2.43 -7.90 6.69
CA GLN A 158 2.29 -7.77 8.14
C GLN A 158 3.49 -7.04 8.79
N LEU A 159 4.71 -7.32 8.32
CA LEU A 159 5.89 -6.58 8.78
C LEU A 159 5.80 -5.10 8.38
N ARG A 160 5.29 -4.81 7.18
CA ARG A 160 5.06 -3.42 6.73
C ARG A 160 3.99 -2.70 7.53
N SER A 161 2.87 -3.37 7.83
CA SER A 161 1.76 -2.74 8.58
C SER A 161 2.18 -2.30 9.97
N THR A 162 3.07 -3.06 10.61
CA THR A 162 3.66 -2.71 11.92
C THR A 162 4.45 -1.39 11.87
N VAL A 163 5.09 -1.09 10.73
CA VAL A 163 5.92 0.12 10.55
C VAL A 163 5.08 1.31 10.09
N ILE A 164 4.05 1.09 9.28
CA ILE A 164 3.19 2.14 8.69
C ILE A 164 2.06 2.56 9.67
N GLY A 165 1.80 1.76 10.71
CA GLY A 165 0.68 1.94 11.62
C GLY A 165 -0.65 1.48 11.01
N ASN A 166 -1.70 1.34 11.82
CA ASN A 166 -3.03 0.96 11.35
C ASN A 166 -3.61 2.10 10.49
N GLY A 167 -3.42 2.03 9.17
CA GLY A 167 -3.84 3.07 8.21
C GLY A 167 -5.29 2.96 7.73
N ILE A 168 -6.16 2.27 8.46
CA ILE A 168 -7.59 2.15 8.14
C ILE A 168 -8.42 2.45 9.38
N PRO A 169 -9.47 3.29 9.28
CA PRO A 169 -10.43 3.49 10.35
C PRO A 169 -11.02 2.17 10.84
N THR A 170 -11.23 2.09 12.16
CA THR A 170 -11.84 0.91 12.78
C THR A 170 -13.16 1.28 13.43
N LEU A 171 -14.20 0.50 13.17
CA LEU A 171 -15.52 0.68 13.78
C LEU A 171 -15.77 -0.37 14.86
N ILE A 172 -16.38 0.07 15.97
CA ILE A 172 -16.88 -0.79 17.03
C ILE A 172 -18.34 -1.11 16.69
N GLU A 173 -18.66 -2.38 16.49
CA GLU A 173 -20.05 -2.81 16.42
C GLU A 173 -20.73 -2.59 17.79
N GLY A 174 -21.95 -2.05 17.81
CA GLY A 174 -22.74 -1.94 19.03
C GLY A 174 -22.82 -3.28 19.76
N LEU A 175 -22.94 -3.24 21.10
CA LEU A 175 -22.92 -4.41 22.00
C LEU A 175 -23.90 -5.52 21.56
N GLY A 176 -23.43 -6.43 20.72
CA GLY A 176 -24.15 -7.57 20.19
C GLY A 176 -23.18 -8.43 19.42
N GLN A 177 -22.85 -9.61 19.97
CA GLN A 177 -21.96 -10.55 19.30
C GLN A 177 -22.65 -11.10 18.06
N GLY A 178 -22.41 -10.47 16.91
CA GLY A 178 -22.61 -11.12 15.63
C GLY A 178 -21.74 -12.37 15.59
N GLN A 179 -22.28 -13.48 15.11
CA GLN A 179 -21.44 -14.65 14.88
C GLN A 179 -20.33 -14.27 13.90
N PRO A 180 -19.07 -14.74 14.11
CA PRO A 180 -17.97 -14.46 13.19
C PRO A 180 -18.38 -14.80 11.77
N VAL A 181 -18.28 -13.82 10.88
CA VAL A 181 -18.76 -14.01 9.50
C VAL A 181 -17.66 -14.67 8.69
N ALA A 182 -17.97 -15.75 7.97
CA ALA A 182 -16.97 -16.47 7.20
C ALA A 182 -16.53 -15.65 5.97
N VAL A 183 -15.22 -15.46 5.82
CA VAL A 183 -14.65 -14.88 4.58
C VAL A 183 -14.92 -15.83 3.42
N PRO A 184 -15.54 -15.37 2.32
CA PRO A 184 -15.81 -16.21 1.16
C PRO A 184 -14.50 -16.67 0.49
N ASN A 185 -14.53 -17.85 -0.12
CA ASN A 185 -13.39 -18.45 -0.83
C ASN A 185 -13.57 -18.48 -2.36
N ALA A 186 -14.46 -17.65 -2.89
CA ALA A 186 -14.73 -17.56 -4.33
C ALA A 186 -13.54 -16.97 -5.10
N SER A 187 -13.32 -17.46 -6.32
CA SER A 187 -12.31 -16.88 -7.21
C SER A 187 -12.75 -15.51 -7.70
N THR A 188 -11.83 -14.56 -7.69
CA THR A 188 -11.99 -13.21 -8.25
C THR A 188 -11.28 -13.04 -9.60
N ASP A 189 -10.67 -14.10 -10.13
CA ASP A 189 -10.03 -14.11 -11.44
C ASP A 189 -11.07 -14.35 -12.55
N THR A 190 -11.87 -13.31 -12.82
CA THR A 190 -12.89 -13.30 -13.88
C THR A 190 -12.59 -12.21 -14.88
N ALA A 191 -13.02 -12.39 -16.14
CA ALA A 191 -12.80 -11.38 -17.19
C ALA A 191 -13.38 -10.00 -16.83
N ALA A 192 -14.50 -9.97 -16.11
CA ALA A 192 -15.15 -8.74 -15.68
C ALA A 192 -14.34 -8.00 -14.60
N LEU A 193 -13.93 -8.72 -13.55
CA LEU A 193 -13.12 -8.14 -12.46
C LEU A 193 -11.71 -7.76 -12.93
N ASN A 194 -11.11 -8.55 -13.83
CA ASN A 194 -9.81 -8.23 -14.42
C ASN A 194 -9.87 -6.96 -15.28
N ARG A 195 -10.97 -6.72 -16.00
CA ARG A 195 -11.18 -5.46 -16.72
C ARG A 195 -11.36 -4.29 -15.76
N ALA A 196 -12.14 -4.49 -14.68
CA ALA A 196 -12.31 -3.46 -13.66
C ALA A 196 -10.98 -3.07 -12.99
N ALA A 197 -10.08 -4.05 -12.78
CA ALA A 197 -8.77 -3.85 -12.17
C ALA A 197 -7.89 -2.80 -12.90
N GLU A 198 -8.03 -2.63 -14.22
CA GLU A 198 -7.29 -1.64 -15.01
C GLU A 198 -7.64 -0.18 -14.64
N SER A 199 -8.75 0.01 -13.93
CA SER A 199 -9.29 1.31 -13.52
C SER A 199 -9.25 1.49 -12.00
N VAL A 200 -8.61 0.56 -11.28
CA VAL A 200 -8.31 0.65 -9.85
C VAL A 200 -6.85 1.07 -9.71
N LEU A 201 -6.61 2.13 -8.93
CA LEU A 201 -5.34 2.84 -8.87
C LEU A 201 -4.83 2.85 -7.44
N LYS A 202 -3.51 2.84 -7.27
CA LYS A 202 -2.90 3.02 -5.95
C LYS A 202 -2.69 4.50 -5.72
N ILE A 203 -3.01 4.97 -4.53
CA ILE A 203 -2.80 6.36 -4.11
C ILE A 203 -1.73 6.37 -3.02
N ALA A 204 -0.73 7.23 -3.16
CA ALA A 204 0.33 7.41 -2.20
C ALA A 204 0.66 8.89 -2.01
N GLY A 205 1.12 9.28 -0.83
CA GLY A 205 1.59 10.64 -0.60
C GLY A 205 2.10 10.88 0.81
N THR A 206 3.03 11.83 0.96
CA THR A 206 3.51 12.25 2.27
C THR A 206 2.72 13.45 2.79
N ALA A 207 2.10 13.30 3.95
CA ALA A 207 1.55 14.39 4.73
C ALA A 207 2.68 14.99 5.58
N PHE A 208 3.47 15.89 4.99
CA PHE A 208 4.71 16.41 5.60
C PHE A 208 4.50 17.03 6.98
N GLN A 209 3.37 17.71 7.19
CA GLN A 209 3.04 18.34 8.48
C GLN A 209 2.77 17.32 9.58
N CYS A 210 2.37 16.10 9.19
CA CYS A 210 2.05 15.00 10.08
C CYS A 210 3.26 14.08 10.29
N GLY A 211 4.28 14.20 9.45
CA GLY A 211 5.38 13.25 9.38
C GLY A 211 4.91 11.82 9.04
N GLN A 212 3.80 11.72 8.29
CA GLN A 212 3.17 10.45 7.93
C GLN A 212 3.15 10.27 6.41
N ASN A 213 3.29 9.02 5.98
CA ASN A 213 2.94 8.61 4.63
C ASN A 213 1.55 7.98 4.62
N GLN A 214 0.76 8.36 3.63
CA GLN A 214 -0.55 7.80 3.36
C GLN A 214 -0.48 6.93 2.12
N THR A 215 -1.12 5.76 2.19
CA THR A 215 -1.31 4.87 1.06
C THR A 215 -2.70 4.29 1.09
N GLY A 216 -3.34 4.23 -0.07
CA GLY A 216 -4.68 3.67 -0.23
C GLY A 216 -4.94 3.27 -1.66
N SER A 217 -6.22 3.01 -1.93
CA SER A 217 -6.73 2.68 -3.24
C SER A 217 -7.69 3.76 -3.72
N GLY A 218 -7.92 3.79 -5.02
CA GLY A 218 -8.94 4.61 -5.65
C GLY A 218 -9.39 3.99 -6.96
N PHE A 219 -10.44 4.53 -7.56
CA PHE A 219 -10.90 4.07 -8.87
C PHE A 219 -11.42 5.22 -9.72
N VAL A 220 -11.33 5.04 -11.03
CA VAL A 220 -11.77 6.06 -11.99
C VAL A 220 -13.29 6.11 -12.03
N VAL A 221 -13.87 7.28 -11.76
CA VAL A 221 -15.33 7.50 -11.78
C VAL A 221 -15.78 8.31 -13.00
N SER A 222 -14.87 9.11 -13.56
CA SER A 222 -15.03 9.82 -14.83
C SER A 222 -13.64 10.14 -15.40
N PRO A 223 -13.51 10.54 -16.68
CA PRO A 223 -12.20 10.76 -17.29
C PRO A 223 -11.32 11.72 -16.47
N GLY A 224 -10.15 11.23 -16.03
CA GLY A 224 -9.23 12.00 -15.18
C GLY A 224 -9.74 12.30 -13.77
N ARG A 225 -10.74 11.58 -13.26
CA ARG A 225 -11.28 11.72 -11.90
C ARG A 225 -11.26 10.39 -11.17
N VAL A 226 -10.63 10.39 -10.01
CA VAL A 226 -10.42 9.20 -9.18
C VAL A 226 -11.10 9.42 -7.84
N VAL A 227 -12.05 8.55 -7.49
CA VAL A 227 -12.63 8.51 -6.14
C VAL A 227 -11.71 7.74 -5.21
N THR A 228 -11.61 8.20 -3.97
CA THR A 228 -10.93 7.52 -2.87
C THR A 228 -11.55 7.97 -1.54
N ASN A 229 -11.02 7.49 -0.42
CA ASN A 229 -11.39 8.01 0.88
C ASN A 229 -10.68 9.33 1.21
N ALA A 230 -11.34 10.20 1.99
CA ALA A 230 -10.74 11.44 2.44
C ALA A 230 -9.52 11.19 3.33
N HIS A 231 -9.56 10.17 4.20
CA HIS A 231 -8.43 9.83 5.07
C HIS A 231 -7.17 9.40 4.30
N VAL A 232 -7.33 8.82 3.10
CA VAL A 232 -6.20 8.41 2.24
C VAL A 232 -5.39 9.60 1.77
N VAL A 233 -6.00 10.78 1.67
CA VAL A 233 -5.33 12.01 1.19
C VAL A 233 -5.24 13.11 2.25
N ALA A 234 -5.71 12.85 3.48
CA ALA A 234 -5.71 13.82 4.56
C ALA A 234 -4.30 14.37 4.84
N GLY A 235 -4.14 15.70 4.77
CA GLY A 235 -2.87 16.40 4.97
C GLY A 235 -1.83 16.20 3.85
N VAL A 236 -2.14 15.44 2.81
CA VAL A 236 -1.26 15.22 1.65
C VAL A 236 -1.44 16.38 0.67
N SER A 237 -0.37 17.13 0.40
CA SER A 237 -0.44 18.30 -0.50
C SER A 237 -0.47 17.94 -1.98
N GLN A 238 0.25 16.88 -2.37
CA GLN A 238 0.35 16.40 -3.74
C GLN A 238 0.31 14.87 -3.73
N PRO A 239 -0.87 14.25 -3.79
CA PRO A 239 -0.98 12.80 -3.89
C PRO A 239 -0.43 12.34 -5.25
N VAL A 240 0.13 11.14 -5.27
CA VAL A 240 0.56 10.43 -6.47
C VAL A 240 -0.37 9.26 -6.70
N VAL A 241 -0.79 9.10 -7.95
CA VAL A 241 -1.67 8.04 -8.41
C VAL A 241 -0.85 7.09 -9.29
N GLU A 242 -0.67 5.86 -8.84
CA GLU A 242 0.02 4.82 -9.61
C GLU A 242 -1.00 3.96 -10.37
N ILE A 243 -0.76 3.82 -11.67
CA ILE A 243 -1.64 3.14 -12.61
C ILE A 243 -1.12 1.71 -12.82
N PRO A 244 -1.97 0.68 -12.79
CA PRO A 244 -1.59 -0.69 -13.14
C PRO A 244 -0.83 -0.73 -14.47
N GLY A 245 0.47 -1.04 -14.43
CA GLY A 245 1.33 -1.12 -15.61
C GLY A 245 1.62 0.19 -16.34
N GLY A 246 1.07 1.34 -15.87
CA GLY A 246 1.09 2.63 -16.57
C GLY A 246 1.93 3.74 -15.93
N GLY A 247 2.68 3.43 -14.87
CA GLY A 247 3.55 4.40 -14.19
C GLY A 247 2.84 5.16 -13.07
N ALA A 248 3.36 6.33 -12.70
CA ALA A 248 2.83 7.17 -11.62
C ALA A 248 2.56 8.60 -12.13
N MET A 249 1.41 9.16 -11.75
CA MET A 249 0.97 10.49 -12.16
C MET A 249 0.67 11.37 -10.94
N PRO A 250 0.95 12.68 -10.98
CA PRO A 250 0.53 13.59 -9.92
C PRO A 250 -0.98 13.76 -9.93
N GLY A 251 -1.59 13.72 -8.75
CA GLY A 251 -3.00 14.02 -8.51
C GLY A 251 -3.19 15.35 -7.78
N ARG A 252 -4.36 15.96 -7.94
CA ARG A 252 -4.81 17.12 -7.16
C ARG A 252 -6.11 16.78 -6.46
N VAL A 253 -6.22 17.03 -5.17
CA VAL A 253 -7.50 16.89 -4.45
C VAL A 253 -8.44 17.99 -4.93
N VAL A 254 -9.57 17.64 -5.54
CA VAL A 254 -10.57 18.58 -6.09
C VAL A 254 -11.92 18.48 -5.37
N TYR A 255 -12.09 17.46 -4.52
CA TYR A 255 -13.18 17.33 -3.56
C TYR A 255 -12.68 16.60 -2.33
N PHE A 256 -13.14 17.03 -1.17
CA PHE A 256 -12.77 16.47 0.12
C PHE A 256 -13.93 16.63 1.09
N ASP A 257 -14.51 15.50 1.51
CA ASP A 257 -15.54 15.42 2.53
C ASP A 257 -15.02 14.57 3.69
N SER A 258 -14.61 15.23 4.77
CA SER A 258 -14.13 14.58 5.99
C SER A 258 -15.21 13.85 6.76
N LYS A 259 -16.49 14.19 6.54
CA LYS A 259 -17.62 13.59 7.26
C LYS A 259 -17.99 12.24 6.66
N ARG A 260 -18.12 12.19 5.32
CA ARG A 260 -18.44 10.94 4.59
C ARG A 260 -17.21 10.13 4.20
N ASP A 261 -16.03 10.62 4.57
CA ASP A 261 -14.75 10.02 4.20
C ASP A 261 -14.61 9.78 2.69
N LEU A 262 -14.99 10.77 1.87
CA LEU A 262 -14.87 10.71 0.41
C LEU A 262 -14.01 11.85 -0.12
N ALA A 263 -13.15 11.54 -1.09
CA ALA A 263 -12.37 12.52 -1.83
C ALA A 263 -12.34 12.20 -3.32
N VAL A 264 -12.18 13.23 -4.15
CA VAL A 264 -11.95 13.10 -5.60
C VAL A 264 -10.62 13.72 -5.97
N LEU A 265 -9.81 12.98 -6.70
CA LEU A 265 -8.56 13.45 -7.29
C LEU A 265 -8.76 13.75 -8.77
N ALA A 266 -8.26 14.90 -9.22
CA ALA A 266 -8.04 15.18 -10.63
C ALA A 266 -6.64 14.69 -11.03
N VAL A 267 -6.57 13.88 -12.08
CA VAL A 267 -5.33 13.34 -12.65
C VAL A 267 -5.31 13.66 -14.15
N ASP A 268 -4.52 14.66 -14.52
CA ASP A 268 -4.48 15.16 -15.89
C ASP A 268 -3.82 14.11 -16.81
N GLY A 269 -4.50 13.75 -17.91
CA GLY A 269 -3.97 12.77 -18.88
C GLY A 269 -4.07 11.30 -18.47
N LEU A 270 -4.87 10.98 -17.45
CA LEU A 270 -5.10 9.60 -16.99
C LEU A 270 -5.68 8.73 -18.13
N PRO A 271 -5.01 7.64 -18.54
CA PRO A 271 -5.48 6.79 -19.65
C PRO A 271 -6.58 5.79 -19.25
N SER A 272 -6.71 5.48 -17.95
CA SER A 272 -7.69 4.53 -17.42
C SER A 272 -9.13 5.01 -17.63
N GLN A 273 -10.02 4.08 -17.96
CA GLN A 273 -11.43 4.38 -18.23
C GLN A 273 -12.26 4.41 -16.94
N PRO A 274 -13.38 5.13 -16.90
CA PRO A 274 -14.29 5.10 -15.76
C PRO A 274 -14.90 3.72 -15.55
N LEU A 275 -15.03 3.30 -14.29
CA LEU A 275 -15.82 2.13 -13.93
C LEU A 275 -17.32 2.47 -13.98
N PRO A 276 -18.15 1.59 -14.55
CA PRO A 276 -19.60 1.74 -14.48
C PRO A 276 -20.09 1.54 -13.03
N LEU A 277 -21.14 2.27 -12.65
CA LEU A 277 -21.76 2.20 -11.33
C LEU A 277 -22.95 1.24 -11.34
N SER A 278 -23.20 0.61 -10.19
CA SER A 278 -24.34 -0.25 -9.90
C SER A 278 -25.25 0.43 -8.86
N PRO A 279 -26.54 0.07 -8.78
CA PRO A 279 -27.31 0.25 -7.56
C PRO A 279 -26.71 -0.52 -6.38
N ASP A 280 -27.19 -0.19 -5.18
CA ASP A 280 -26.83 -0.92 -3.97
C ASP A 280 -27.15 -2.42 -4.09
N LEU A 281 -26.23 -3.24 -3.58
CA LEU A 281 -26.36 -4.69 -3.52
C LEU A 281 -27.22 -5.14 -2.32
N PRO A 282 -28.15 -6.10 -2.51
CA PRO A 282 -28.89 -6.68 -1.41
C PRO A 282 -28.02 -7.60 -0.54
N ALA A 283 -28.48 -7.85 0.69
CA ALA A 283 -27.91 -8.84 1.61
C ALA A 283 -27.76 -10.22 0.94
N GLY A 284 -26.64 -10.89 1.22
CA GLY A 284 -26.27 -12.18 0.63
C GLY A 284 -25.61 -12.10 -0.75
N SER A 285 -25.52 -10.91 -1.37
CA SER A 285 -24.93 -10.78 -2.70
C SER A 285 -23.43 -11.11 -2.69
N PRO A 286 -22.94 -11.92 -3.64
CA PRO A 286 -21.51 -12.07 -3.86
C PRO A 286 -20.94 -10.78 -4.47
N ALA A 287 -19.78 -10.39 -3.98
CA ALA A 287 -19.07 -9.20 -4.42
C ALA A 287 -17.55 -9.48 -4.43
N ALA A 288 -16.79 -8.51 -4.91
CA ALA A 288 -15.35 -8.47 -4.74
C ALA A 288 -14.95 -7.06 -4.33
N PHE A 289 -13.83 -6.90 -3.63
CA PHE A 289 -13.19 -5.60 -3.49
C PHE A 289 -11.79 -5.65 -4.07
N ALA A 290 -11.38 -4.53 -4.65
CA ALA A 290 -10.13 -4.42 -5.38
C ALA A 290 -9.30 -3.26 -4.83
N GLY A 291 -8.00 -3.47 -4.65
CA GLY A 291 -7.13 -2.45 -4.09
C GLY A 291 -5.70 -2.90 -3.85
N TYR A 292 -4.99 -2.12 -3.04
CA TYR A 292 -3.56 -2.25 -2.77
C TYR A 292 -3.34 -2.43 -1.26
N PRO A 293 -3.62 -3.63 -0.71
CA PRO A 293 -3.50 -3.86 0.72
C PRO A 293 -2.05 -3.66 1.19
N HIS A 294 -1.93 -2.96 2.30
CA HIS A 294 -0.70 -2.44 2.90
C HIS A 294 0.11 -1.58 1.92
N GLY A 295 -0.59 -0.96 0.96
CA GLY A 295 -0.10 -0.24 -0.21
C GLY A 295 0.54 -1.13 -1.27
N GLY A 296 0.54 -2.46 -1.09
CA GLY A 296 1.26 -3.53 -1.81
C GLY A 296 0.96 -3.66 -3.31
N PRO A 297 1.19 -4.85 -3.92
CA PRO A 297 0.68 -5.11 -5.25
C PRO A 297 -0.86 -5.14 -5.25
N PHE A 298 -1.45 -4.96 -6.42
CA PHE A 298 -2.89 -5.07 -6.62
C PHE A 298 -3.40 -6.43 -6.15
N GLN A 299 -4.54 -6.43 -5.47
CA GLN A 299 -5.29 -7.63 -5.10
C GLN A 299 -6.78 -7.41 -5.35
N SER A 300 -7.43 -8.45 -5.86
CA SER A 300 -8.89 -8.57 -5.90
C SER A 300 -9.28 -9.71 -4.97
N LYS A 301 -10.12 -9.43 -3.96
CA LYS A 301 -10.55 -10.42 -2.96
C LYS A 301 -12.07 -10.55 -2.93
N PRO A 302 -12.60 -11.75 -2.68
CA PRO A 302 -14.04 -11.95 -2.62
C PRO A 302 -14.62 -11.32 -1.36
N ALA A 303 -15.89 -10.91 -1.45
CA ALA A 303 -16.70 -10.48 -0.32
C ALA A 303 -18.15 -10.92 -0.46
N THR A 304 -18.88 -10.95 0.66
CA THR A 304 -20.33 -11.15 0.66
C THR A 304 -21.00 -10.04 1.45
N VAL A 305 -21.97 -9.36 0.83
CA VAL A 305 -22.77 -8.33 1.49
C VAL A 305 -23.58 -8.96 2.61
N GLN A 306 -23.41 -8.50 3.84
CA GLN A 306 -24.20 -8.97 4.99
C GLN A 306 -25.52 -8.21 5.07
N ASP A 307 -25.42 -6.89 5.14
CA ASP A 307 -26.54 -5.95 5.17
C ASP A 307 -26.02 -4.53 4.87
N ILE A 308 -26.97 -3.60 4.73
CA ILE A 308 -26.74 -2.16 4.90
C ILE A 308 -27.32 -1.82 6.25
N THR A 309 -26.55 -1.16 7.10
CA THR A 309 -26.97 -0.80 8.45
C THR A 309 -26.49 0.59 8.83
N SER A 310 -27.29 1.27 9.65
CA SER A 310 -26.97 2.59 10.15
C SER A 310 -26.06 2.45 11.38
N VAL A 311 -24.85 2.98 11.29
CA VAL A 311 -23.88 2.98 12.40
C VAL A 311 -23.37 4.38 12.69
N LEU A 312 -22.93 4.61 13.92
CA LEU A 312 -22.26 5.87 14.27
C LEU A 312 -20.84 5.86 13.72
N VAL A 313 -20.63 6.63 12.66
CA VAL A 313 -19.32 6.82 12.02
C VAL A 313 -18.78 8.18 12.47
N PRO A 314 -17.65 8.24 13.19
CA PRO A 314 -16.95 9.51 13.41
C PRO A 314 -16.39 10.04 12.09
N ASP A 315 -16.22 11.36 12.00
CA ASP A 315 -15.45 11.94 10.90
C ASP A 315 -14.02 11.39 10.87
N ILE A 316 -13.27 11.64 9.80
CA ILE A 316 -11.89 11.14 9.65
C ILE A 316 -10.93 11.64 10.75
N TYR A 317 -11.32 12.62 11.57
CA TYR A 317 -10.54 13.14 12.69
C TYR A 317 -10.99 12.57 14.05
N GLY A 318 -11.91 11.61 14.05
CA GLY A 318 -12.44 10.98 15.26
C GLY A 318 -13.50 11.81 15.99
N ASN A 319 -14.03 12.87 15.37
CA ASN A 319 -15.00 13.77 15.99
C ASN A 319 -16.40 13.60 15.40
N ASN A 320 -17.39 14.22 16.04
CA ASN A 320 -18.74 14.42 15.51
C ASN A 320 -19.41 13.16 14.90
N PRO A 321 -19.48 12.03 15.63
CA PRO A 321 -20.09 10.82 15.10
C PRO A 321 -21.52 11.08 14.63
N SER A 322 -21.80 10.72 13.39
CA SER A 322 -23.13 10.76 12.80
C SER A 322 -23.59 9.37 12.40
N ALA A 323 -24.91 9.16 12.40
CA ALA A 323 -25.49 7.94 11.86
C ALA A 323 -25.34 7.98 10.34
N GLU A 324 -24.59 7.02 9.80
CA GLU A 324 -24.37 6.85 8.37
C GLU A 324 -24.74 5.40 8.00
N ASP A 325 -25.37 5.24 6.84
CA ASP A 325 -25.72 3.93 6.32
C ASP A 325 -24.52 3.34 5.59
N VAL A 326 -24.04 2.19 6.07
CA VAL A 326 -22.84 1.53 5.55
C VAL A 326 -23.11 0.08 5.23
N TYR A 327 -22.39 -0.45 4.24
CA TYR A 327 -22.31 -1.88 4.03
C TYR A 327 -21.54 -2.56 5.15
N ARG A 328 -22.07 -3.70 5.62
CA ARG A 328 -21.28 -4.73 6.32
C ARG A 328 -20.92 -5.82 5.34
N LEU A 329 -19.63 -6.15 5.27
CA LEU A 329 -19.07 -7.07 4.28
C LEU A 329 -18.33 -8.20 4.98
N ALA A 330 -18.69 -9.45 4.67
CA ALA A 330 -17.83 -10.59 4.96
C ALA A 330 -16.65 -10.58 4.00
N GLY A 331 -15.45 -10.28 4.47
CA GLY A 331 -14.28 -10.15 3.63
C GLY A 331 -13.04 -9.74 4.42
N ASP A 332 -11.87 -10.18 3.95
CA ASP A 332 -10.58 -9.86 4.57
C ASP A 332 -10.08 -8.46 4.15
N VAL A 333 -10.76 -7.43 4.65
CA VAL A 333 -10.43 -6.01 4.42
C VAL A 333 -9.20 -5.62 5.24
N GLN A 334 -8.20 -5.06 4.56
CA GLN A 334 -6.91 -4.70 5.13
C GLN A 334 -6.61 -3.22 4.90
N PRO A 335 -5.77 -2.59 5.74
CA PRO A 335 -5.23 -1.25 5.46
C PRO A 335 -4.74 -1.14 4.02
N GLY A 336 -4.97 -0.02 3.36
CA GLY A 336 -4.62 0.17 1.94
C GLY A 336 -5.72 -0.25 0.94
N ASN A 337 -6.69 -1.07 1.34
CA ASN A 337 -7.91 -1.28 0.53
C ASN A 337 -8.82 -0.05 0.55
N SER A 338 -8.71 0.80 1.57
CA SER A 338 -9.48 2.04 1.72
C SER A 338 -9.44 2.89 0.45
N GLY A 339 -10.61 3.33 0.01
CA GLY A 339 -10.86 4.09 -1.21
C GLY A 339 -11.03 3.23 -2.46
N GLY A 340 -10.73 1.93 -2.39
CA GLY A 340 -10.96 0.97 -3.45
C GLY A 340 -12.44 0.64 -3.64
N PRO A 341 -12.86 0.19 -4.83
CA PRO A 341 -14.25 -0.11 -5.08
C PRO A 341 -14.67 -1.44 -4.45
N LEU A 342 -15.89 -1.47 -3.91
CA LEU A 342 -16.69 -2.69 -3.82
C LEU A 342 -17.31 -2.93 -5.21
N LEU A 343 -17.12 -4.11 -5.76
CA LEU A 343 -17.50 -4.49 -7.11
C LEU A 343 -18.55 -5.60 -7.09
N THR A 344 -19.52 -5.51 -7.99
CA THR A 344 -20.36 -6.65 -8.38
C THR A 344 -19.52 -7.71 -9.09
N THR A 345 -20.05 -8.93 -9.25
CA THR A 345 -19.38 -9.99 -10.04
C THR A 345 -19.15 -9.61 -11.50
N ASP A 346 -19.90 -8.62 -12.01
CA ASP A 346 -19.78 -8.07 -13.37
C ASP A 346 -18.82 -6.86 -13.45
N GLY A 347 -18.14 -6.52 -12.35
CA GLY A 347 -17.15 -5.44 -12.32
C GLY A 347 -17.75 -4.03 -12.28
N LEU A 348 -19.02 -3.89 -11.85
CA LEU A 348 -19.65 -2.60 -11.61
C LEU A 348 -19.37 -2.14 -10.16
N VAL A 349 -19.19 -0.84 -9.93
CA VAL A 349 -18.97 -0.29 -8.59
C VAL A 349 -20.28 -0.23 -7.81
N ALA A 350 -20.32 -0.86 -6.64
CA ALA A 350 -21.44 -0.88 -5.71
C ALA A 350 -21.12 -0.23 -4.35
N GLY A 351 -19.94 0.37 -4.19
CA GLY A 351 -19.56 1.09 -2.97
C GLY A 351 -18.07 1.40 -2.90
N VAL A 352 -17.63 1.99 -1.78
CA VAL A 352 -16.21 2.34 -1.53
C VAL A 352 -15.76 1.74 -0.20
N ILE A 353 -14.76 0.87 -0.21
CA ILE A 353 -14.18 0.29 1.02
C ILE A 353 -13.60 1.42 1.87
N PHE A 354 -13.93 1.51 3.16
CA PHE A 354 -13.42 2.59 4.01
C PHE A 354 -12.93 2.16 5.39
N ALA A 355 -13.52 1.12 6.00
CA ALA A 355 -13.20 0.72 7.37
C ALA A 355 -13.22 -0.80 7.55
N LYS A 356 -12.73 -1.24 8.72
CA LYS A 356 -12.85 -2.63 9.19
C LYS A 356 -13.31 -2.70 10.64
N SER A 357 -13.80 -3.86 11.06
CA SER A 357 -14.21 -4.06 12.45
C SER A 357 -13.00 -4.16 13.40
N THR A 358 -13.15 -3.63 14.62
CA THR A 358 -12.21 -3.86 15.73
C THR A 358 -12.35 -5.25 16.35
N SER A 359 -13.53 -5.87 16.25
CA SER A 359 -13.90 -7.10 16.95
C SER A 359 -13.89 -8.34 16.06
N ASP A 360 -14.11 -8.19 14.75
CA ASP A 360 -14.09 -9.29 13.77
C ASP A 360 -13.17 -8.96 12.59
N ALA A 361 -12.07 -9.69 12.46
CA ALA A 361 -11.13 -9.50 11.35
C ALA A 361 -11.72 -9.83 9.97
N SER A 362 -12.83 -10.57 9.92
CA SER A 362 -13.51 -11.00 8.71
C SER A 362 -14.61 -10.03 8.28
N LEU A 363 -14.79 -8.93 9.00
CA LEU A 363 -15.83 -7.94 8.74
C LEU A 363 -15.22 -6.60 8.29
N GLY A 364 -15.54 -6.21 7.07
CA GLY A 364 -15.22 -4.92 6.48
C GLY A 364 -16.45 -4.03 6.32
N PHE A 365 -16.21 -2.74 6.06
CA PHE A 365 -17.26 -1.77 5.79
C PHE A 365 -17.00 -1.00 4.50
N ALA A 366 -18.09 -0.69 3.78
CA ALA A 366 -18.06 0.16 2.59
C ALA A 366 -19.11 1.26 2.65
N ILE A 367 -18.78 2.41 2.09
CA ILE A 367 -19.70 3.52 1.82
C ILE A 367 -20.67 3.07 0.73
N THR A 368 -21.95 3.35 0.91
CA THR A 368 -23.04 2.95 0.01
C THR A 368 -23.08 3.80 -1.26
N MET A 369 -23.91 3.38 -2.22
CA MET A 369 -24.13 4.16 -3.43
C MET A 369 -24.91 5.45 -3.16
N ASP A 370 -25.69 5.53 -2.07
CA ASP A 370 -26.41 6.75 -1.69
C ASP A 370 -25.46 7.92 -1.40
N ASP A 371 -24.31 7.65 -0.76
CA ASP A 371 -23.27 8.65 -0.53
C ASP A 371 -22.34 8.82 -1.74
N LEU A 372 -22.05 7.74 -2.48
CA LEU A 372 -21.13 7.80 -3.62
C LEU A 372 -21.75 8.48 -4.86
N ASN A 373 -23.03 8.21 -5.17
CA ASN A 373 -23.69 8.68 -6.40
C ASN A 373 -23.65 10.21 -6.55
N PRO A 374 -23.96 11.02 -5.53
CA PRO A 374 -23.88 12.48 -5.63
C PRO A 374 -22.46 12.97 -5.94
N VAL A 375 -21.43 12.33 -5.36
CA VAL A 375 -20.02 12.68 -5.59
C VAL A 375 -19.59 12.28 -6.99
N ALA A 376 -19.95 11.07 -7.42
CA ALA A 376 -19.66 10.54 -8.75
C ALA A 376 -20.27 11.41 -9.86
N ALA A 377 -21.53 11.84 -9.68
CA ALA A 377 -22.22 12.71 -10.64
C ALA A 377 -21.58 14.10 -10.77
N GLN A 378 -21.02 14.64 -9.69
CA GLN A 378 -20.35 15.95 -9.69
C GLN A 378 -18.89 15.87 -10.18
N ALA A 379 -18.25 14.70 -10.08
CA ALA A 379 -16.83 14.50 -10.36
C ALA A 379 -16.34 15.10 -11.69
N PRO A 380 -17.06 14.98 -12.84
CA PRO A 380 -16.62 15.56 -14.10
C PRO A 380 -16.42 17.08 -14.05
N GLY A 381 -17.21 17.80 -13.24
CA GLY A 381 -17.17 19.26 -13.12
C GLY A 381 -16.12 19.78 -12.14
N LEU A 382 -15.61 18.94 -11.25
CA LEU A 382 -14.61 19.33 -10.26
C LEU A 382 -13.24 19.50 -10.92
N SER A 383 -12.56 20.63 -10.70
CA SER A 383 -11.26 20.90 -11.34
C SER A 383 -10.33 21.76 -10.49
N SER A 384 -10.89 22.66 -9.69
CA SER A 384 -10.12 23.52 -8.79
C SER A 384 -9.62 22.72 -7.59
N PRO A 385 -8.32 22.82 -7.24
CA PRO A 385 -7.79 22.18 -6.06
C PRO A 385 -8.47 22.70 -4.79
N VAL A 386 -8.74 21.79 -3.86
CA VAL A 386 -9.25 22.10 -2.52
C VAL A 386 -8.23 21.66 -1.46
N SER A 387 -8.40 22.15 -0.23
CA SER A 387 -7.59 21.66 0.89
C SER A 387 -7.84 20.18 1.13
N SER A 388 -6.77 19.42 1.37
CA SER A 388 -6.83 18.02 1.80
C SER A 388 -7.01 17.87 3.32
N GLY A 389 -7.47 18.92 4.00
CA GLY A 389 -7.71 18.87 5.44
C GLY A 389 -6.44 18.87 6.29
N GLN A 390 -6.56 18.34 7.50
CA GLN A 390 -5.52 18.32 8.53
C GLN A 390 -4.95 16.91 8.74
N CYS A 391 -3.93 16.80 9.58
CA CYS A 391 -3.39 15.52 10.01
C CYS A 391 -4.43 14.73 10.82
N ILE A 392 -4.59 13.46 10.48
CA ILE A 392 -5.35 12.50 11.29
C ILE A 392 -4.43 12.01 12.42
N GLN A 393 -4.92 11.99 13.65
CA GLN A 393 -4.21 11.36 14.76
C GLN A 393 -4.36 9.83 14.61
N LYS A 394 -3.23 9.12 14.54
CA LYS A 394 -3.19 7.66 14.49
C LYS A 394 -3.19 7.05 15.89
#